data_AF-A0A412TN41-F1
#
_entry.id   AF-A0A412TN41-F1
#
_cell.length_a   1.000
_cell.length_b   1.000
_cell.length_c   1.000
_cell.angle_alpha   90.00
_cell.angle_beta   90.00
_cell.angle_gamma   90.00
#
_symmetry.space_group_name_H-M   'P 1'
#
loop_
_entity.id
_entity.type
_entity.pdbx_description
1 polymer ?
#
loop_
_entity_poly.entity_id
_entity_poly.type
_entity_poly.pdbx_seq_one_letter_code
_entity_poly.pdbx_strand_id
1 'polypeptide(L)'
;MSESLKIIKRNHYPVRVRLSAVRDRLINELDYAEVLTKYGVSSSTFGNWLKKYKRVMSEESYKRLSLSFHDPKTLLSMTDKERQELEHLRTEVEKQRVLVEAYELMLELAKGRLHFDVKKTTRRCCQRDC
;
A
#
# COMPACT_ATOMS: atom_id res chain seq x y z
N MET A 1 51.81 -24.43 22.09
CA MET A 1 50.47 -24.56 22.69
C MET A 1 49.72 -23.28 22.39
N SER A 2 48.89 -23.25 21.36
CA SER A 2 48.23 -22.03 20.89
C SER A 2 47.04 -21.70 21.79
N GLU A 3 47.21 -20.67 22.61
CA GLU A 3 46.17 -20.18 23.51
C GLU A 3 45.21 -19.28 22.72
N SER A 4 44.22 -19.93 22.11
CA SER A 4 43.19 -19.26 21.32
C SER A 4 42.29 -18.43 22.24
N LEU A 5 42.53 -17.13 22.23
CA LEU A 5 41.71 -16.09 22.87
C LEU A 5 40.22 -16.32 22.53
N LYS A 6 39.46 -16.83 23.50
CA LYS A 6 37.99 -16.84 23.44
C LYS A 6 37.50 -15.41 23.60
N ILE A 7 37.56 -14.65 22.52
CA ILE A 7 36.83 -13.39 22.39
C ILE A 7 35.36 -13.76 22.51
N ILE A 8 34.80 -13.59 23.71
CA ILE A 8 33.36 -13.67 23.95
C ILE A 8 32.76 -12.48 23.20
N LYS A 9 32.56 -12.63 21.88
CA LYS A 9 31.77 -11.71 21.08
C LYS A 9 30.39 -11.74 21.70
N ARG A 10 30.05 -10.68 22.44
CA ARG A 10 28.66 -10.43 22.83
C ARG A 10 27.92 -10.17 21.54
N ASN A 11 27.35 -11.22 20.94
CA ASN A 11 26.45 -11.10 19.80
C ASN A 11 25.18 -10.40 20.27
N HIS A 12 25.24 -9.08 20.41
CA HIS A 12 24.10 -8.26 20.74
C HIS A 12 23.26 -8.12 19.47
N TYR A 13 22.22 -8.95 19.37
CA TYR A 13 21.28 -8.85 18.26
C TYR A 13 20.28 -7.73 18.54
N PRO A 14 20.14 -6.75 17.62
CA PRO A 14 19.15 -5.69 17.78
C PRO A 14 17.74 -6.30 17.79
N VAL A 15 16.82 -5.65 18.53
CA VAL A 15 15.44 -6.15 18.72
C VAL A 15 14.73 -6.39 17.39
N ARG A 16 14.95 -5.52 16.40
CA ARG A 16 14.41 -5.68 15.03
C ARG A 16 14.77 -7.03 14.42
N VAL A 17 16.03 -7.46 14.53
CA VAL A 17 16.52 -8.72 13.94
C VAL A 17 15.91 -9.93 14.65
N ARG A 18 15.75 -9.85 15.97
CA ARG A 18 15.09 -10.90 16.75
C ARG A 18 13.63 -11.07 16.34
N LEU A 19 12.91 -9.97 16.22
CA LEU A 19 11.51 -9.98 15.81
C LEU A 19 11.35 -10.45 14.36
N SER A 20 12.22 -10.01 13.44
CA SER A 20 12.22 -10.46 12.05
C SER A 20 12.49 -11.95 11.92
N ALA A 21 13.47 -12.50 12.64
CA ALA A 21 13.77 -13.93 12.61
C ALA A 21 12.61 -14.79 13.15
N VAL A 22 11.98 -14.35 14.26
CA VAL A 22 10.81 -15.04 14.83
C VAL A 22 9.60 -14.93 13.90
N ARG A 23 9.39 -13.77 13.27
CA ARG A 23 8.35 -13.54 12.27
C ARG A 23 8.54 -14.42 11.04
N ASP A 24 9.75 -14.51 10.52
CA ASP A 24 10.08 -15.30 9.33
C ASP A 24 9.83 -16.80 9.55
N ARG A 25 10.16 -17.32 10.74
CA ARG A 25 9.86 -18.71 11.11
C ARG A 25 8.36 -18.98 11.21
N LEU A 26 7.60 -17.99 11.70
CA LEU A 26 6.20 -18.18 12.05
C LEU A 26 5.24 -17.87 10.88
N ILE A 27 5.60 -16.92 10.02
CA ILE A 27 4.77 -16.45 8.90
C ILE A 27 5.20 -17.10 7.59
N ASN A 28 6.50 -17.14 7.31
CA ASN A 28 7.00 -17.61 6.02
C ASN A 28 7.28 -19.12 6.01
N GLU A 29 6.89 -19.83 7.08
CA GLU A 29 7.13 -21.26 7.32
C GLU A 29 8.59 -21.72 7.06
N LEU A 30 9.55 -20.79 7.17
CA LEU A 30 10.95 -21.08 6.86
C LEU A 30 11.52 -22.12 7.82
N ASP A 31 12.37 -23.01 7.29
CA ASP A 31 12.95 -24.05 8.11
C ASP A 31 13.90 -23.47 9.18
N TYR A 32 14.07 -24.21 10.27
CA TYR A 32 14.84 -23.78 11.41
C TYR A 32 16.29 -23.56 10.97
N ALA A 33 16.81 -24.41 10.09
CA ALA A 33 18.15 -24.26 9.52
C ALA A 33 18.27 -23.03 8.61
N GLU A 34 17.22 -22.70 7.84
CA GLU A 34 17.21 -21.56 6.92
C GLU A 34 17.22 -20.23 7.68
N VAL A 35 16.42 -20.11 8.74
CA VAL A 35 16.38 -18.91 9.59
C VAL A 35 17.73 -18.69 10.29
N LEU A 36 18.37 -19.76 10.78
CA LEU A 36 19.69 -19.66 11.40
C LEU A 36 20.76 -19.20 10.41
N THR A 37 20.70 -19.71 9.18
CA THR A 37 21.65 -19.34 8.11
C THR A 37 21.43 -17.90 7.65
N LYS A 38 20.18 -17.49 7.46
CA LYS A 38 19.80 -16.14 7.00
C LYS A 38 20.18 -15.04 7.98
N TYR A 39 20.02 -15.28 9.28
CA TYR A 39 20.27 -14.29 10.32
C TYR A 39 21.62 -14.50 11.05
N GLY A 40 22.36 -15.56 10.72
CA GLY A 40 23.64 -15.88 11.35
C GLY A 40 23.53 -16.12 12.87
N VAL A 41 22.41 -16.70 13.30
CA VAL A 41 22.10 -16.92 14.73
C VAL A 41 22.37 -18.37 15.10
N SER A 42 22.84 -18.64 16.31
CA SER A 42 22.95 -20.01 16.81
C SER A 42 21.58 -20.55 17.23
N SER A 43 21.38 -21.85 17.00
CA SER A 43 20.15 -22.57 17.36
C SER A 43 19.69 -22.29 18.80
N SER A 44 20.61 -22.35 19.76
CA SER A 44 20.33 -22.09 21.17
C SER A 44 19.86 -20.65 21.44
N THR A 45 20.44 -19.67 20.74
CA THR A 45 20.03 -18.26 20.87
C THR A 45 18.64 -18.02 20.29
N PHE A 46 18.38 -18.57 19.10
CA PHE A 46 17.08 -18.45 18.43
C PHE A 46 15.97 -19.16 19.22
N GLY A 47 16.22 -20.35 19.75
CA GLY A 47 15.28 -21.08 20.61
C GLY A 47 14.91 -20.30 21.88
N ASN A 48 15.87 -19.58 22.48
CA ASN A 48 15.59 -18.71 23.62
C ASN A 48 14.71 -17.52 23.26
N TRP A 49 14.87 -16.95 22.05
CA TRP A 49 13.96 -15.90 21.57
C TRP A 49 12.57 -16.47 21.34
N LEU A 50 12.44 -17.61 20.69
CA LEU A 50 11.13 -18.22 20.42
C LEU A 50 10.36 -18.49 21.72
N LYS A 51 11.02 -19.05 22.74
CA LYS A 51 10.42 -19.26 24.07
C LYS A 51 9.99 -17.94 24.74
N LYS A 52 10.84 -16.90 24.66
CA LYS A 52 10.56 -15.59 25.26
C LYS A 52 9.40 -14.89 24.58
N TYR A 53 9.39 -14.85 23.24
CA TYR A 53 8.35 -14.17 22.48
C TYR A 53 7.04 -14.97 22.44
N LYS A 54 7.07 -16.30 22.50
CA LYS A 54 5.87 -17.14 22.62
C LYS A 54 5.07 -16.91 23.90
N ARG A 55 5.74 -16.52 24.99
CA ARG A 55 5.08 -16.17 26.24
C ARG A 55 4.47 -14.77 26.23
N VAL A 56 5.03 -13.85 25.43
CA VAL A 56 4.64 -12.44 25.37
C VAL A 56 3.57 -12.19 24.30
N MET A 57 3.56 -12.98 23.24
CA MET A 57 2.57 -12.90 22.16
C MET A 57 1.36 -13.76 22.55
N SER A 58 0.21 -13.15 22.89
CA SER A 58 -1.05 -13.89 23.09
C SER A 58 -1.46 -14.57 21.77
N GLU A 59 -2.28 -15.64 21.84
CA GLU A 59 -2.82 -16.33 20.66
C GLU A 59 -3.48 -15.38 19.64
N GLU A 60 -3.98 -14.22 20.08
CA GLU A 60 -4.54 -13.19 19.21
C GLU A 60 -3.47 -12.44 18.41
N SER A 61 -2.27 -12.25 18.96
CA SER A 61 -1.12 -11.70 18.25
C SER A 61 -0.53 -12.71 17.26
N TYR A 62 -0.59 -14.00 17.61
CA TYR A 62 -0.31 -15.12 16.69
C TYR A 62 -1.29 -15.12 15.52
N LYS A 63 -2.60 -14.97 15.78
CA LYS A 63 -3.61 -14.80 14.74
C LYS A 63 -3.34 -13.55 13.91
N ARG A 64 -3.01 -12.40 14.52
CA ARG A 64 -2.71 -11.15 13.78
C ARG A 64 -1.45 -11.25 12.90
N LEU A 65 -0.45 -12.04 13.29
CA LEU A 65 0.72 -12.34 12.45
C LEU A 65 0.45 -13.43 11.41
N SER A 66 -0.31 -14.47 11.78
CA SER A 66 -0.75 -15.57 10.90
C SER A 66 -1.77 -15.10 9.85
N LEU A 67 -2.47 -13.99 10.10
CA LEU A 67 -3.33 -13.29 9.14
C LEU A 67 -2.52 -12.56 8.05
N SER A 68 -1.28 -12.99 7.82
CA SER A 68 -0.49 -12.65 6.66
C SER A 68 -0.88 -13.58 5.51
N PHE A 69 -1.79 -13.11 4.65
CA PHE A 69 -1.81 -13.39 3.21
C PHE A 69 -2.01 -14.84 2.70
N HIS A 70 -2.34 -15.82 3.56
CA HIS A 70 -2.40 -17.23 3.13
C HIS A 70 -3.71 -17.73 2.51
N ASP A 71 -4.75 -16.90 2.40
CA ASP A 71 -5.83 -17.20 1.47
C ASP A 71 -5.88 -16.14 0.37
N PRO A 72 -5.41 -16.47 -0.85
CA PRO A 72 -5.69 -15.68 -2.04
C PRO A 72 -7.20 -15.42 -2.19
N LYS A 73 -8.04 -16.33 -1.66
CA LYS A 73 -9.50 -16.17 -1.62
C LYS A 73 -9.96 -15.05 -0.69
N THR A 74 -9.31 -14.78 0.44
CA THR A 74 -9.70 -13.64 1.32
C THR A 74 -9.16 -12.32 0.81
N LEU A 75 -8.08 -12.33 0.01
CA LEU A 75 -7.55 -11.15 -0.67
C LEU A 75 -8.34 -10.79 -1.95
N LEU A 76 -9.03 -11.76 -2.54
CA LEU A 76 -9.85 -11.60 -3.75
C LEU A 76 -11.36 -11.65 -3.51
N SER A 77 -11.79 -11.99 -2.30
CA SER A 77 -13.20 -11.91 -1.91
C SER A 77 -13.52 -10.47 -1.55
N MET A 78 -13.70 -9.65 -2.59
CA MET A 78 -14.51 -8.43 -2.48
C MET A 78 -15.75 -8.79 -1.66
N THR A 79 -15.83 -8.28 -0.44
CA THR A 79 -17.05 -8.42 0.35
C THR A 79 -18.18 -7.75 -0.43
N ASP A 80 -19.41 -8.28 -0.34
CA ASP A 80 -20.54 -7.73 -1.11
C ASP A 80 -20.71 -6.21 -0.87
N LYS A 81 -20.33 -5.76 0.33
CA LYS A 81 -20.26 -4.36 0.71
C LYS A 81 -19.25 -3.55 -0.10
N GLU A 82 -18.02 -4.03 -0.25
CA GLU A 82 -16.99 -3.36 -1.06
C GLU A 82 -17.39 -3.34 -2.55
N ARG A 83 -18.11 -4.36 -3.04
CA ARG A 83 -18.64 -4.38 -4.42
C ARG A 83 -19.67 -3.28 -4.63
N GLN A 84 -20.60 -3.17 -3.69
CA GLN A 84 -21.65 -2.15 -3.71
C GLN A 84 -21.07 -0.73 -3.58
N GLU A 85 -20.07 -0.55 -2.71
CA GLU A 85 -19.36 0.73 -2.58
C GLU A 85 -18.62 1.08 -3.87
N LEU A 86 -17.91 0.13 -4.50
CA LEU A 86 -17.25 0.37 -5.78
C LEU A 86 -18.23 0.71 -6.90
N GLU A 87 -19.38 0.03 -6.97
CA GLU A 87 -20.42 0.32 -7.96
C GLU A 87 -20.99 1.73 -7.76
N HIS A 88 -21.31 2.09 -6.52
CA HIS A 88 -21.76 3.43 -6.17
C HIS A 88 -20.71 4.51 -6.51
N LEU A 89 -19.42 4.24 -6.25
CA LEU A 89 -18.36 5.17 -6.64
C LEU A 89 -18.24 5.31 -8.16
N ARG A 90 -18.39 4.21 -8.91
CA ARG A 90 -18.35 4.24 -10.38
C ARG A 90 -19.50 5.06 -10.96
N THR A 91 -20.71 4.94 -10.42
CA THR A 91 -21.85 5.73 -10.88
C THR A 91 -21.69 7.22 -10.57
N GLU A 92 -21.15 7.57 -9.39
CA GLU A 92 -20.90 8.97 -9.04
C GLU A 92 -19.79 9.59 -9.91
N VAL A 93 -18.74 8.84 -10.24
CA VAL A 93 -17.69 9.29 -11.17
C VAL A 93 -18.27 9.54 -12.56
N GLU A 94 -19.10 8.64 -13.09
CA GLU A 94 -19.71 8.83 -14.42
C GLU A 94 -20.66 10.03 -14.44
N LYS A 95 -21.45 10.22 -13.38
CA LYS A 95 -22.29 11.42 -13.23
C LYS A 95 -21.47 12.71 -13.21
N GLN A 96 -20.35 12.73 -12.48
CA GLN A 96 -19.46 13.90 -12.46
C GLN A 96 -18.83 14.15 -13.83
N ARG A 97 -18.45 13.09 -14.55
CA ARG A 97 -17.88 13.17 -15.89
C ARG A 97 -18.84 13.85 -16.88
N VAL A 98 -20.12 13.44 -16.89
CA VAL A 98 -21.15 14.04 -17.74
C VAL A 98 -21.34 15.53 -17.41
N LEU A 99 -21.30 15.90 -16.12
CA LEU A 99 -21.40 17.31 -15.72
C LEU A 99 -20.23 18.13 -16.25
N VAL A 100 -19.00 17.62 -16.11
CA VAL A 100 -17.80 18.31 -16.63
C VAL A 100 -17.90 18.51 -18.14
N GLU A 101 -18.30 17.48 -18.89
CA GLU A 101 -18.49 17.56 -20.34
C GLU A 101 -19.54 18.62 -20.74
N ALA A 102 -20.66 18.70 -20.00
CA ALA A 102 -21.67 19.72 -20.22
C ALA A 102 -21.13 21.14 -19.95
N TYR A 103 -20.35 21.33 -18.88
CA TYR A 103 -19.72 22.62 -18.58
C TYR A 103 -18.69 23.03 -19.65
N GLU A 104 -17.87 22.09 -20.12
CA GLU A 104 -16.93 22.32 -21.21
C GLU A 104 -17.66 22.77 -22.48
N LEU A 105 -18.75 22.11 -22.85
CA LEU A 105 -19.56 22.50 -23.99
C LEU A 105 -20.16 23.90 -23.82
N MET A 106 -20.67 24.23 -22.63
CA MET A 106 -21.18 25.58 -22.35
C MET A 106 -20.09 26.65 -22.47
N LEU A 107 -18.87 26.35 -22.02
CA LEU A 107 -17.72 27.25 -22.17
C LEU A 107 -17.36 27.45 -23.64
N GLU A 108 -17.35 26.40 -24.46
CA GLU A 108 -17.09 26.51 -25.90
C GLU A 108 -18.17 27.32 -26.63
N LEU A 109 -19.45 27.11 -26.31
CA LEU A 109 -20.55 27.91 -26.85
C LEU A 109 -20.42 29.39 -26.46
N ALA A 110 -20.03 29.69 -25.22
CA ALA A 110 -19.81 31.06 -24.75
C ALA A 110 -18.62 31.73 -25.47
N LYS A 111 -17.51 31.02 -25.67
CA LYS A 111 -16.36 31.49 -26.46
C LYS A 111 -16.76 31.78 -27.90
N GLY A 112 -17.54 30.89 -28.52
CA GLY A 112 -18.05 31.06 -29.89
C GLY A 112 -18.94 32.30 -30.03
N ARG A 113 -19.84 32.54 -29.06
CA ARG A 113 -20.68 33.75 -29.03
C ARG A 113 -19.84 35.02 -28.89
N LEU A 114 -18.89 35.05 -27.94
CA LEU A 114 -18.02 36.21 -27.74
C LEU A 114 -17.19 36.52 -29.00
N HIS A 115 -16.63 35.50 -29.65
CA HIS A 115 -15.85 35.67 -30.87
C HIS A 115 -16.73 36.18 -32.03
N PHE A 116 -17.97 35.69 -32.15
CA PHE A 116 -18.94 36.19 -33.11
C PHE A 116 -19.31 37.66 -32.84
N ASP A 117 -19.56 38.03 -31.59
CA ASP A 117 -19.89 39.40 -31.20
C ASP A 117 -18.72 40.37 -31.44
N VAL A 118 -17.49 39.99 -31.11
CA VAL A 118 -16.29 40.77 -31.42
C VAL A 118 -16.15 41.00 -32.93
N LYS A 119 -16.35 39.96 -33.76
CA LYS A 119 -16.26 40.03 -35.24
C LYS A 119 -17.37 40.88 -35.86
N LYS A 120 -18.59 40.84 -35.29
CA LYS A 120 -19.71 41.70 -35.70
C LYS A 120 -19.46 43.16 -35.32
N THR A 121 -18.79 43.40 -34.20
CA THR A 121 -18.47 44.75 -33.71
C THR A 121 -17.34 45.38 -34.53
N THR A 122 -16.27 44.63 -34.84
CA THR A 122 -15.18 45.10 -35.73
C THR A 122 -15.69 45.40 -37.14
N ARG A 123 -16.53 44.54 -37.73
CA ARG A 123 -17.15 44.82 -39.04
C ARG A 123 -18.01 46.09 -39.03
N ARG A 124 -18.77 46.33 -37.96
CA ARG A 124 -19.57 47.56 -37.80
C ARG A 124 -18.76 48.83 -37.52
N CYS A 125 -17.53 48.72 -37.01
CA CYS A 125 -16.61 49.87 -36.96
C CYS A 125 -16.04 50.16 -38.36
N CYS A 126 -15.54 49.15 -39.07
CA CYS A 126 -15.00 49.32 -40.42
C CYS A 126 -16.02 49.86 -41.46
N GLN A 127 -17.32 49.69 -41.24
CA GLN A 127 -18.38 50.21 -42.11
C GLN A 127 -18.89 51.61 -41.72
N ARG A 128 -18.49 52.17 -40.58
CA ARG A 128 -18.84 53.54 -40.16
C ARG A 128 -17.75 54.57 -40.45
N ASP A 129 -16.55 54.11 -40.77
CA ASP A 129 -15.38 54.94 -41.06
C ASP A 129 -15.07 55.06 -42.58
N CYS A 130 -16.04 54.74 -43.45
CA CYS A 130 -15.99 54.96 -44.91
C CYS A 130 -17.09 55.92 -45.37
#